data_AF-A0A520R914-F1
#
_entry.id   AF-A0A520R914-F1
#
_cell.length_a   1.000
_cell.length_b   1.000
_cell.length_c   1.000
_cell.angle_alpha   90.00
_cell.angle_beta   90.00
_cell.angle_gamma   90.00
#
_symmetry.space_group_name_H-M   'P 1'
#
loop_
_entity.id
_entity.type
_entity.pdbx_description
1 polymer ?
#
loop_
_entity_poly.entity_id
_entity_poly.type
_entity_poly.pdbx_seq_one_letter_code
_entity_poly.pdbx_strand_id
1 'polypeptide(L)'
;ASAVETAVDAQLSARGISGLSVTAGAGTVTFTNSSAFDDLQITNATEAGLDNGDTVTIQNGAGGAVDVSGDTNEAVAGSAESTGTQNQFELVAGSYNEGDGVRITAGGVNIDYVAAAGDNANDVAAGLASALTAAKAENPSNDDLQALTFNVVAGADPTTDNAFIQIDDGVTGQTILTGAQSGGEAAGGLALLAGIDVSDKAGAAQALTDIESLIQTSVDAAAQFGSAQKRVDIQNDFIKGLTDSLKAGIGSLVDADLEQASAELQSLQVQQQLGIQALTIANQSPQTLLSLFR
;
A
#
# COMPACT_ATOMS: atom_id res chain seq x y z
N ALA A 1 -8.97 14.04 -27.57
CA ALA A 1 -8.13 13.72 -26.41
C ALA A 1 -8.40 14.73 -25.28
N SER A 2 -7.46 15.61 -24.93
CA SER A 2 -7.48 16.43 -23.68
C SER A 2 -8.74 17.28 -23.41
N ALA A 3 -9.36 17.91 -24.42
CA ALA A 3 -10.52 18.77 -24.16
C ALA A 3 -11.81 18.01 -23.77
N VAL A 4 -11.96 16.76 -24.24
CA VAL A 4 -13.12 15.92 -23.92
C VAL A 4 -12.99 15.35 -22.51
N GLU A 5 -11.80 14.84 -22.18
CA GLU A 5 -11.43 14.39 -20.83
C GLU A 5 -11.63 15.48 -19.78
N THR A 6 -11.08 16.68 -20.00
CA THR A 6 -11.27 17.82 -19.07
C THR A 6 -12.74 18.24 -18.96
N ALA A 7 -13.53 18.16 -20.03
CA ALA A 7 -14.94 18.52 -19.99
C ALA A 7 -15.79 17.48 -19.24
N VAL A 8 -15.52 16.19 -19.44
CA VAL A 8 -16.27 15.11 -18.78
C VAL A 8 -15.89 15.02 -17.30
N ASP A 9 -14.62 15.08 -16.94
CA ASP A 9 -14.18 15.10 -15.54
C ASP A 9 -14.73 16.30 -14.77
N ALA A 10 -14.83 17.47 -15.42
CA ALA A 10 -15.46 18.64 -14.83
C ALA A 10 -16.97 18.43 -14.59
N GLN A 11 -17.67 17.73 -15.48
CA GLN A 11 -19.09 17.41 -15.31
C GLN A 11 -19.31 16.34 -14.23
N LEU A 12 -18.44 15.32 -14.15
CA LEU A 12 -18.48 14.30 -13.10
C LEU A 12 -18.25 14.93 -11.72
N SER A 13 -17.24 15.79 -11.62
CA SER A 13 -16.94 16.56 -10.41
C SER A 13 -18.08 17.50 -10.02
N ALA A 14 -18.68 18.21 -10.98
CA ALA A 14 -19.81 19.10 -10.73
C ALA A 14 -21.08 18.37 -10.26
N ARG A 15 -21.21 17.07 -10.58
CA ARG A 15 -22.31 16.21 -10.14
C ARG A 15 -21.98 15.43 -8.86
N GLY A 16 -20.80 15.63 -8.28
CA GLY A 16 -20.35 14.95 -7.06
C GLY A 16 -20.15 13.45 -7.24
N ILE A 17 -19.96 12.99 -8.48
CA ILE A 17 -19.71 11.57 -8.78
C ILE A 17 -18.21 11.35 -8.59
N SER A 18 -17.84 10.71 -7.49
CA SER A 18 -16.47 10.26 -7.20
C SER A 18 -16.24 8.85 -7.73
N GLY A 19 -15.00 8.55 -8.11
CA GLY A 19 -14.60 7.21 -8.56
C GLY A 19 -14.86 6.92 -10.04
N LEU A 20 -15.24 7.92 -10.84
CA LEU A 20 -15.31 7.81 -12.29
C LEU A 20 -14.34 8.82 -12.92
N SER A 21 -13.48 8.37 -13.83
CA SER A 21 -12.60 9.23 -14.61
C SER A 21 -12.66 8.89 -16.10
N VAL A 22 -12.25 9.84 -16.95
CA VAL A 22 -12.27 9.63 -18.40
C VAL A 22 -10.93 10.00 -19.01
N THR A 23 -10.26 9.05 -19.66
CA THR A 23 -9.03 9.31 -20.42
C THR A 23 -9.32 9.23 -21.92
N ALA A 24 -8.88 10.21 -22.70
CA ALA A 24 -9.11 10.22 -24.15
C ALA A 24 -7.80 10.16 -24.97
N GLY A 25 -7.58 9.04 -25.67
CA GLY A 25 -6.45 8.79 -26.56
C GLY A 25 -6.74 9.02 -28.05
N ALA A 26 -5.86 8.55 -28.93
CA ALA A 26 -6.04 8.62 -30.38
C ALA A 26 -7.11 7.60 -30.84
N GLY A 27 -8.37 8.04 -30.91
CA GLY A 27 -9.50 7.23 -31.34
C GLY A 27 -10.14 6.35 -30.24
N THR A 28 -9.74 6.52 -28.99
CA THR A 28 -10.34 5.77 -27.86
C THR A 28 -10.67 6.71 -26.72
N VAL A 29 -11.87 6.56 -26.17
CA VAL A 29 -12.28 7.20 -24.91
C VAL A 29 -12.49 6.09 -23.88
N THR A 30 -11.63 6.07 -22.86
CA THR A 30 -11.70 5.13 -21.74
C THR A 30 -12.39 5.79 -20.58
N PHE A 31 -13.46 5.18 -20.09
CA PHE A 31 -14.07 5.54 -18.82
C PHE A 31 -13.60 4.53 -17.76
N THR A 32 -13.03 5.03 -16.66
CA THR A 32 -12.49 4.20 -15.58
C THR A 32 -13.32 4.41 -14.32
N ASN A 33 -13.93 3.34 -13.82
CA ASN A 33 -14.57 3.27 -12.53
C ASN A 33 -13.58 2.71 -11.49
N SER A 34 -13.43 3.38 -10.35
CA SER A 34 -12.57 2.97 -9.25
C SER A 34 -13.21 1.91 -8.36
N SER A 35 -14.51 1.63 -8.48
CA SER A 35 -15.11 0.46 -7.85
C SER A 35 -14.66 -0.80 -8.59
N ALA A 36 -14.14 -1.81 -7.88
CA ALA A 36 -13.73 -3.07 -8.52
C ALA A 36 -14.93 -3.80 -9.17
N PHE A 37 -16.15 -3.49 -8.73
CA PHE A 37 -17.27 -4.43 -8.82
C PHE A 37 -18.60 -3.81 -9.22
N ASP A 38 -18.72 -2.48 -9.25
CA ASP A 38 -19.90 -1.80 -9.79
C ASP A 38 -19.86 -1.79 -11.32
N ASP A 39 -20.97 -2.21 -11.94
CA ASP A 39 -21.11 -2.21 -13.39
C ASP A 39 -21.24 -0.76 -13.89
N LEU A 40 -20.24 -0.28 -14.64
CA LEU A 40 -20.31 1.02 -15.30
C LEU A 40 -21.01 0.85 -16.64
N GLN A 41 -22.30 1.17 -16.71
CA GLN A 41 -23.03 1.14 -17.98
C GLN A 41 -23.03 2.51 -18.66
N ILE A 42 -22.42 2.58 -19.84
CA ILE A 42 -22.52 3.75 -20.73
C ILE A 42 -23.59 3.47 -21.77
N THR A 43 -24.79 3.99 -21.52
CA THR A 43 -25.86 3.95 -22.53
C THR A 43 -25.59 5.01 -23.59
N ASN A 44 -25.07 4.62 -24.75
CA ASN A 44 -24.84 5.52 -25.88
C ASN A 44 -26.12 6.29 -26.24
N ALA A 45 -26.16 7.59 -25.93
CA ALA A 45 -27.22 8.48 -26.40
C ALA A 45 -26.95 8.85 -27.86
N THR A 46 -27.32 7.96 -28.78
CA THR A 46 -27.25 8.14 -30.26
C THR A 46 -25.83 8.35 -30.82
N GLU A 47 -25.51 7.61 -31.88
CA GLU A 47 -24.26 7.68 -32.66
C GLU A 47 -24.08 9.02 -33.39
N ALA A 48 -23.94 10.12 -32.66
CA ALA A 48 -23.66 11.44 -33.20
C ALA A 48 -22.26 11.86 -32.77
N GLY A 49 -21.23 11.35 -33.46
CA GLY A 49 -19.88 11.93 -33.40
C GLY A 49 -18.69 10.99 -33.18
N LEU A 50 -18.85 9.67 -33.27
CA LEU A 50 -17.73 8.73 -33.31
C LEU A 50 -17.52 8.30 -34.77
N ASP A 51 -16.30 8.48 -35.29
CA ASP A 51 -15.95 8.09 -36.66
C ASP A 51 -15.74 6.55 -36.74
N ASN A 52 -15.82 5.98 -37.95
CA ASN A 52 -15.54 4.54 -38.16
C ASN A 52 -14.10 4.20 -37.76
N GLY A 53 -13.93 3.64 -36.56
CA GLY A 53 -12.63 3.30 -35.97
C GLY A 53 -12.46 3.76 -34.52
N ASP A 54 -13.37 4.61 -34.02
CA ASP A 54 -13.36 5.05 -32.62
C ASP A 54 -13.96 3.97 -31.69
N THR A 55 -13.28 3.67 -30.60
CA THR A 55 -13.73 2.71 -29.57
C THR A 55 -14.04 3.41 -28.26
N VAL A 56 -15.17 3.05 -27.63
CA VAL A 56 -15.48 3.42 -26.24
C VAL A 56 -15.17 2.22 -25.38
N THR A 57 -14.22 2.38 -24.45
CA THR A 57 -13.81 1.32 -23.53
C THR A 57 -14.28 1.66 -22.12
N ILE A 58 -14.78 0.63 -21.42
CA ILE A 58 -15.20 0.71 -20.03
C ILE A 58 -14.19 -0.09 -19.21
N GLN A 59 -13.66 0.50 -18.16
CA GLN A 59 -12.66 -0.12 -17.30
C GLN A 59 -13.15 -0.06 -15.85
N ASN A 60 -13.19 -1.21 -15.17
CA ASN A 60 -13.45 -1.31 -13.73
C ASN A 60 -12.12 -1.63 -13.03
N GLY A 61 -11.71 -0.78 -12.09
CA GLY A 61 -10.38 -0.86 -11.49
C GLY A 61 -9.22 -0.60 -12.48
N ALA A 62 -8.02 -1.07 -12.13
CA ALA A 62 -6.80 -1.00 -12.93
C ALA A 62 -6.60 -2.20 -13.88
N GLY A 63 -7.51 -3.18 -13.87
CA GLY A 63 -7.50 -4.32 -14.80
C GLY A 63 -7.62 -3.89 -16.27
N GLY A 64 -7.04 -4.66 -17.19
CA GLY A 64 -6.99 -4.35 -18.63
C GLY A 64 -8.35 -4.02 -19.24
N ALA A 65 -8.36 -3.17 -20.27
CA ALA A 65 -9.58 -2.67 -20.92
C ALA A 65 -10.52 -3.82 -21.32
N VAL A 66 -11.74 -3.82 -20.77
CA VAL A 66 -12.80 -4.75 -21.15
C VAL A 66 -13.36 -4.29 -22.49
N ASP A 67 -13.07 -5.04 -23.55
CA ASP A 67 -13.81 -4.89 -24.80
C ASP A 67 -15.26 -5.37 -24.57
N VAL A 68 -16.24 -4.56 -24.95
CA VAL A 68 -17.68 -4.76 -24.73
C VAL A 68 -18.22 -6.02 -25.45
N SER A 69 -17.36 -6.78 -26.14
CA SER A 69 -17.72 -7.92 -26.98
C SER A 69 -17.41 -9.31 -26.42
N GLY A 70 -16.74 -9.45 -25.27
CA GLY A 70 -16.44 -10.77 -24.75
C GLY A 70 -15.64 -10.78 -23.46
N ASP A 71 -16.17 -11.49 -22.48
CA ASP A 71 -15.54 -11.88 -21.24
C ASP A 71 -14.14 -12.48 -21.48
N THR A 72 -13.09 -11.71 -21.18
CA THR A 72 -11.77 -12.25 -20.86
C THR A 72 -11.22 -11.53 -19.64
N ASN A 73 -11.71 -11.99 -18.49
CA ASN A 73 -11.17 -11.82 -17.16
C ASN A 73 -9.66 -12.22 -17.15
N GLU A 74 -8.72 -11.27 -17.30
CA GLU A 74 -7.32 -11.53 -16.93
C GLU A 74 -7.24 -11.60 -15.40
N ALA A 75 -7.37 -12.82 -14.89
CA ALA A 75 -7.34 -13.12 -13.48
C ALA A 75 -5.96 -12.81 -12.89
N VAL A 76 -5.87 -11.68 -12.17
CA VAL A 76 -4.70 -11.36 -11.33
C VAL A 76 -4.73 -12.14 -10.01
N ALA A 77 -5.87 -12.74 -9.62
CA ALA A 77 -6.10 -13.16 -8.24
C ALA A 77 -6.76 -14.54 -8.01
N GLY A 78 -6.82 -15.43 -9.01
CA GLY A 78 -7.27 -16.80 -8.75
C GLY A 78 -7.93 -17.54 -9.89
N SER A 79 -8.08 -18.84 -9.71
CA SER A 79 -8.76 -19.73 -10.66
C SER A 79 -9.82 -20.57 -9.94
N ALA A 80 -10.97 -20.77 -10.58
CA ALA A 80 -12.00 -21.66 -10.08
C ALA A 80 -11.80 -23.05 -10.68
N GLU A 81 -11.66 -24.06 -9.83
CA GLU A 81 -11.62 -25.46 -10.24
C GLU A 81 -12.77 -26.24 -9.59
N SER A 82 -13.51 -27.00 -10.39
CA SER A 82 -14.56 -27.92 -9.90
C SER A 82 -13.95 -29.31 -9.69
N THR A 83 -13.81 -29.74 -8.44
CA THR A 83 -13.36 -31.11 -8.10
C THR A 83 -14.51 -31.92 -7.49
N GLY A 84 -15.38 -32.46 -8.37
CA GLY A 84 -16.51 -33.29 -7.93
C GLY A 84 -17.67 -32.47 -7.37
N THR A 85 -18.00 -32.62 -6.09
CA THR A 85 -19.05 -31.83 -5.39
C THR A 85 -18.54 -30.50 -4.83
N GLN A 86 -17.23 -30.31 -4.76
CA GLN A 86 -16.62 -29.09 -4.22
C GLN A 86 -16.12 -28.20 -5.34
N ASN A 87 -16.51 -26.93 -5.30
CA ASN A 87 -15.88 -25.88 -6.07
C ASN A 87 -14.80 -25.25 -5.20
N GLN A 88 -13.56 -25.22 -5.68
CA GLN A 88 -12.49 -24.51 -5.02
C GLN A 88 -12.17 -23.23 -5.80
N PHE A 89 -12.14 -22.11 -5.08
CA PHE A 89 -11.52 -20.89 -5.58
C PHE A 89 -10.10 -20.83 -5.02
N GLU A 90 -9.13 -20.91 -5.92
CA GLU A 90 -7.71 -20.81 -5.59
C GLU A 90 -7.29 -19.35 -5.58
N LEU A 91 -6.75 -18.89 -4.45
CA LEU A 91 -6.10 -17.60 -4.29
C LEU A 91 -4.60 -17.82 -4.42
N VAL A 92 -4.02 -17.24 -5.47
CA VAL A 92 -2.59 -17.37 -5.77
C VAL A 92 -1.77 -16.79 -4.61
N ALA A 93 -0.70 -17.50 -4.24
CA ALA A 93 0.25 -17.09 -3.22
C ALA A 93 0.92 -15.76 -3.59
N GLY A 94 1.19 -14.96 -2.57
CA GLY A 94 1.80 -13.65 -2.72
C GLY A 94 1.03 -12.56 -1.98
N SER A 95 1.52 -11.33 -2.17
CA SER A 95 0.89 -10.12 -1.65
C SER A 95 -0.10 -9.58 -2.67
N TYR A 96 -1.28 -9.23 -2.20
CA TYR A 96 -2.31 -8.55 -2.97
C TYR A 96 -2.09 -7.05 -2.82
N ASN A 97 -2.33 -6.31 -3.90
CA ASN A 97 -2.27 -4.86 -3.81
C ASN A 97 -3.57 -4.34 -3.20
N GLU A 98 -3.46 -3.19 -2.52
CA GLU A 98 -4.65 -2.46 -2.09
C GLU A 98 -5.55 -2.20 -3.30
N GLY A 99 -6.82 -2.63 -3.20
CA GLY A 99 -7.78 -2.50 -4.28
C GLY A 99 -7.99 -3.75 -5.15
N ASP A 100 -7.18 -4.79 -5.00
CA ASP A 100 -7.41 -6.03 -5.73
C ASP A 100 -8.69 -6.71 -5.22
N GLY A 101 -9.68 -6.85 -6.10
CA GLY A 101 -10.99 -7.40 -5.83
C GLY A 101 -11.11 -8.87 -6.20
N VAL A 102 -11.80 -9.64 -5.36
CA VAL A 102 -12.33 -10.97 -5.66
C VAL A 102 -13.85 -10.98 -5.47
N ARG A 103 -14.58 -11.52 -6.46
CA ARG A 103 -16.03 -11.70 -6.44
C ARG A 103 -16.38 -13.18 -6.54
N ILE A 104 -17.32 -13.60 -5.72
CA ILE A 104 -17.99 -14.90 -5.80
C ILE A 104 -19.48 -14.66 -5.99
N THR A 105 -20.07 -15.18 -7.06
CA THR A 105 -21.53 -15.16 -7.24
C THR A 105 -22.11 -16.51 -6.82
N ALA A 106 -22.91 -16.50 -5.76
CA ALA A 106 -23.52 -17.72 -5.22
C ALA A 106 -24.99 -17.48 -4.85
N GLY A 107 -25.88 -18.42 -5.20
CA GLY A 107 -27.33 -18.25 -4.98
C GLY A 107 -27.92 -17.00 -5.65
N GLY A 108 -27.30 -16.49 -6.72
CA GLY A 108 -27.70 -15.24 -7.40
C GLY A 108 -27.29 -13.95 -6.66
N VAL A 109 -26.51 -14.05 -5.60
CA VAL A 109 -25.96 -12.91 -4.84
C VAL A 109 -24.48 -12.76 -5.19
N ASN A 110 -24.04 -11.53 -5.44
CA ASN A 110 -22.61 -11.22 -5.61
C ASN A 110 -22.01 -10.95 -4.22
N ILE A 111 -20.97 -11.71 -3.89
CA ILE A 111 -20.17 -11.53 -2.68
C ILE A 111 -18.81 -11.00 -3.11
N ASP A 112 -18.52 -9.78 -2.69
CA ASP A 112 -17.35 -9.03 -3.13
C ASP A 112 -16.41 -8.81 -1.94
N TYR A 113 -15.13 -9.00 -2.19
CA TYR A 113 -14.07 -8.66 -1.26
C TYR A 113 -13.00 -7.87 -2.01
N VAL A 114 -12.53 -6.77 -1.43
CA VAL A 114 -11.44 -5.97 -1.99
C VAL A 114 -10.30 -5.93 -0.98
N ALA A 115 -9.12 -6.40 -1.40
CA ALA A 115 -7.92 -6.49 -0.60
C ALA A 115 -7.47 -5.13 -0.09
N ALA A 116 -7.10 -5.09 1.19
CA ALA A 116 -6.47 -3.96 1.84
C ALA A 116 -4.94 -4.00 1.66
N ALA A 117 -4.28 -2.89 2.01
CA ALA A 117 -2.84 -2.79 1.91
C ALA A 117 -2.12 -3.83 2.79
N GLY A 118 -1.40 -4.74 2.14
CA GLY A 118 -0.60 -5.76 2.83
C GLY A 118 -1.30 -7.10 3.02
N ASP A 119 -2.52 -7.26 2.51
CA ASP A 119 -3.21 -8.54 2.51
C ASP A 119 -2.46 -9.56 1.66
N ASN A 120 -2.44 -10.80 2.14
CA ASN A 120 -1.94 -11.96 1.40
C ASN A 120 -3.08 -12.93 1.09
N ALA A 121 -2.78 -14.01 0.37
CA ALA A 121 -3.78 -15.01 -0.04
C ALA A 121 -4.65 -15.54 1.11
N ASN A 122 -4.10 -15.69 2.32
CA ASN A 122 -4.86 -16.16 3.48
C ASN A 122 -5.81 -15.08 4.03
N ASP A 123 -5.38 -13.82 4.04
CA ASP A 123 -6.20 -12.70 4.50
C ASP A 123 -7.38 -12.47 3.54
N VAL A 124 -7.10 -12.50 2.23
CA VAL A 124 -8.14 -12.43 1.20
C VAL A 124 -9.11 -13.60 1.32
N ALA A 125 -8.60 -14.82 1.58
CA ALA A 125 -9.44 -16.00 1.77
C ALA A 125 -10.36 -15.86 3.00
N ALA A 126 -9.82 -15.39 4.12
CA ALA A 126 -10.57 -15.18 5.36
C ALA A 126 -11.59 -14.04 5.23
N GLY A 127 -11.20 -12.96 4.55
CA GLY A 127 -12.07 -11.82 4.27
C GLY A 127 -13.24 -12.20 3.38
N LEU A 128 -12.99 -12.95 2.31
CA LEU A 128 -14.04 -13.41 1.40
C LEU A 128 -14.96 -14.46 2.07
N ALA A 129 -14.43 -15.34 2.92
CA ALA A 129 -15.27 -16.23 3.73
C ALA A 129 -16.16 -15.49 4.75
N SER A 130 -15.64 -14.40 5.32
CA SER A 130 -16.41 -13.50 6.18
C SER A 130 -17.51 -12.79 5.39
N ALA A 131 -17.19 -12.23 4.21
CA ALA A 131 -18.15 -11.60 3.31
C ALA A 131 -19.26 -12.57 2.87
N LEU A 132 -18.90 -13.84 2.65
CA LEU A 132 -19.84 -14.89 2.27
C LEU A 132 -20.76 -15.30 3.44
N THR A 133 -20.22 -15.28 4.67
CA THR A 133 -21.02 -15.48 5.89
C THR A 133 -21.99 -14.31 6.11
N ALA A 134 -21.54 -13.07 5.91
CA ALA A 134 -22.39 -11.88 5.97
C ALA A 134 -23.49 -11.94 4.90
N ALA A 135 -23.16 -12.30 3.65
CA ALA A 135 -24.14 -12.44 2.57
C ALA A 135 -25.23 -13.48 2.89
N LYS A 136 -24.88 -14.60 3.55
CA LYS A 136 -25.89 -15.55 4.07
C LYS A 136 -26.77 -14.90 5.13
N ALA A 137 -26.19 -14.18 6.09
CA ALA A 137 -26.96 -13.54 7.14
C ALA A 137 -27.95 -12.49 6.58
N GLU A 138 -27.52 -11.71 5.58
CA GLU A 138 -28.33 -10.70 4.91
C GLU A 138 -29.44 -11.29 4.02
N ASN A 139 -29.30 -12.55 3.58
CA ASN A 139 -30.25 -13.22 2.69
C ASN A 139 -30.83 -14.49 3.32
N PRO A 140 -31.54 -14.40 4.46
CA PRO A 140 -32.00 -15.57 5.22
C PRO A 140 -33.09 -16.37 4.48
N SER A 141 -33.75 -15.78 3.47
CA SER A 141 -34.77 -16.44 2.64
C SER A 141 -34.22 -17.07 1.35
N ASN A 142 -32.91 -16.98 1.10
CA ASN A 142 -32.27 -17.53 -0.09
C ASN A 142 -31.78 -18.95 0.18
N ASP A 143 -32.64 -19.95 -0.05
CA ASP A 143 -32.34 -21.36 0.22
C ASP A 143 -31.07 -21.86 -0.49
N ASP A 144 -30.81 -21.38 -1.71
CA ASP A 144 -29.62 -21.76 -2.49
C ASP A 144 -28.33 -21.24 -1.80
N LEU A 145 -28.33 -20.00 -1.30
CA LEU A 145 -27.21 -19.43 -0.56
C LEU A 145 -27.08 -20.03 0.86
N GLN A 146 -28.21 -20.35 1.51
CA GLN A 146 -28.22 -20.98 2.83
C GLN A 146 -27.75 -22.44 2.80
N ALA A 147 -27.96 -23.16 1.71
CA ALA A 147 -27.50 -24.54 1.54
C ALA A 147 -25.98 -24.67 1.40
N LEU A 148 -25.28 -23.58 1.01
CA LEU A 148 -23.84 -23.61 0.83
C LEU A 148 -23.08 -23.77 2.15
N THR A 149 -22.03 -24.57 2.10
CA THR A 149 -21.01 -24.69 3.13
C THR A 149 -19.69 -24.18 2.58
N PHE A 150 -18.89 -23.56 3.43
CA PHE A 150 -17.62 -22.97 3.04
C PHE A 150 -16.51 -23.42 3.97
N ASN A 151 -15.35 -23.68 3.40
CA ASN A 151 -14.16 -24.02 4.14
C ASN A 151 -12.96 -23.26 3.58
N VAL A 152 -12.28 -22.51 4.45
CA VAL A 152 -11.03 -21.83 4.11
C VAL A 152 -9.88 -22.77 4.41
N VAL A 153 -9.10 -23.09 3.38
CA VAL A 153 -7.84 -23.80 3.50
C VAL A 153 -6.71 -22.78 3.31
N ALA A 154 -6.14 -22.33 4.42
CA ALA A 154 -5.00 -21.43 4.39
C ALA A 154 -3.75 -22.13 3.83
N GLY A 155 -2.99 -21.41 3.01
CA GLY A 155 -1.63 -21.80 2.63
C GLY A 155 -0.73 -21.78 3.86
N ALA A 156 0.18 -22.76 3.98
CA ALA A 156 1.08 -22.85 5.14
C ALA A 156 2.07 -21.67 5.19
N ASP A 157 2.54 -21.25 4.01
CA ASP A 157 3.23 -19.98 3.80
C ASP A 157 2.47 -19.16 2.74
N PRO A 158 1.76 -18.07 3.09
CA PRO A 158 0.94 -17.32 2.13
C PRO A 158 1.76 -16.59 1.04
N THR A 159 3.09 -16.60 1.13
CA THR A 159 3.97 -16.03 0.09
C THR A 159 4.34 -17.03 -0.99
N THR A 160 4.23 -18.34 -0.72
CA THR A 160 4.61 -19.41 -1.66
C THR A 160 3.53 -20.46 -1.88
N ASP A 161 2.61 -20.60 -0.93
CA ASP A 161 1.51 -21.56 -0.94
C ASP A 161 0.18 -20.83 -1.16
N ASN A 162 -0.61 -21.37 -2.09
CA ASN A 162 -1.91 -20.83 -2.43
C ASN A 162 -2.91 -21.10 -1.29
N ALA A 163 -3.86 -20.18 -1.12
CA ALA A 163 -5.02 -20.39 -0.24
C ALA A 163 -6.21 -20.86 -1.07
N PHE A 164 -7.14 -21.58 -0.46
CA PHE A 164 -8.34 -22.06 -1.14
C PHE A 164 -9.58 -21.72 -0.34
N ILE A 165 -10.63 -21.31 -1.03
CA ILE A 165 -11.99 -21.32 -0.49
C ILE A 165 -12.74 -22.43 -1.18
N GLN A 166 -13.12 -23.44 -0.41
CA GLN A 166 -13.96 -24.54 -0.86
C GLN A 166 -15.41 -24.17 -0.58
N ILE A 167 -16.25 -24.23 -1.61
CA ILE A 167 -17.69 -24.00 -1.52
C ILE A 167 -18.39 -25.28 -1.97
N ASP A 168 -19.27 -25.80 -1.12
CA ASP A 168 -20.00 -27.04 -1.34
C ASP A 168 -21.48 -26.82 -0.99
N ASP A 169 -22.37 -27.09 -1.93
CA ASP A 169 -23.83 -27.03 -1.76
C ASP A 169 -24.47 -28.41 -1.55
N GLY A 170 -23.64 -29.46 -1.48
CA GLY A 170 -24.05 -30.86 -1.41
C GLY A 170 -24.51 -31.44 -2.75
N VAL A 171 -24.40 -30.70 -3.86
CA VAL A 171 -24.86 -31.07 -5.20
C VAL A 171 -23.69 -31.04 -6.19
N THR A 172 -23.55 -32.08 -7.00
CA THR A 172 -22.41 -32.17 -7.94
C THR A 172 -22.57 -31.20 -9.11
N GLY A 173 -21.61 -30.28 -9.31
CA GLY A 173 -21.41 -29.57 -10.58
C GLY A 173 -22.14 -28.24 -10.77
N GLN A 174 -22.52 -27.52 -9.71
CA GLN A 174 -23.05 -26.16 -9.84
C GLN A 174 -21.95 -25.16 -10.21
N THR A 175 -22.20 -24.31 -11.21
CA THR A 175 -21.25 -23.28 -11.67
C THR A 175 -21.34 -22.06 -10.76
N ILE A 176 -20.36 -21.89 -9.89
CA ILE A 176 -20.12 -20.63 -9.17
C ILE A 176 -19.28 -19.75 -10.09
N LEU A 177 -19.82 -18.61 -10.53
CA LEU A 177 -19.05 -17.65 -11.31
C LEU A 177 -18.21 -16.82 -10.35
N THR A 178 -16.89 -16.80 -10.58
CA THR A 178 -15.95 -16.02 -9.79
C THR A 178 -15.22 -15.02 -10.68
N GLY A 179 -15.24 -13.75 -10.29
CA GLY A 179 -14.53 -12.66 -10.97
C GLY A 179 -13.35 -12.19 -10.13
N ALA A 180 -12.26 -11.77 -10.78
CA ALA A 180 -11.09 -11.21 -10.12
C ALA A 180 -10.75 -9.90 -10.84
N GLN A 181 -10.62 -8.80 -10.10
CA GLN A 181 -10.35 -7.48 -10.67
C GLN A 181 -9.18 -6.86 -9.93
N SER A 182 -8.28 -6.17 -10.62
CA SER A 182 -7.17 -5.46 -9.97
C SER A 182 -7.48 -3.97 -9.85
N GLY A 183 -7.03 -3.33 -8.76
CA GLY A 183 -7.00 -1.88 -8.60
C GLY A 183 -8.33 -1.15 -8.45
N GLY A 184 -9.32 -1.74 -7.78
CA GLY A 184 -10.48 -1.02 -7.24
C GLY A 184 -10.19 -0.27 -5.94
N GLU A 185 -11.21 0.32 -5.31
CA GLU A 185 -11.10 0.98 -4.01
C GLU A 185 -11.23 -0.05 -2.89
N ALA A 186 -10.19 -0.16 -2.04
CA ALA A 186 -10.17 -1.12 -0.95
C ALA A 186 -11.36 -0.90 0.00
N ALA A 187 -12.05 -1.99 0.32
CA ALA A 187 -12.95 -2.02 1.45
C ALA A 187 -12.08 -1.80 2.70
N GLY A 188 -12.07 -0.58 3.24
CA GLY A 188 -11.26 -0.29 4.44
C GLY A 188 -11.57 -1.30 5.55
N GLY A 189 -10.63 -1.56 6.46
CA GLY A 189 -10.76 -2.62 7.48
C GLY A 189 -12.00 -2.52 8.41
N LEU A 190 -12.80 -1.46 8.27
CA LEU A 190 -14.09 -1.27 8.92
C LEU A 190 -15.30 -1.35 7.98
N ALA A 191 -15.16 -1.89 6.77
CA ALA A 191 -16.23 -1.92 5.75
C ALA A 191 -17.49 -2.64 6.23
N LEU A 192 -17.33 -3.65 7.12
CA LEU A 192 -18.46 -4.36 7.73
C LEU A 192 -19.37 -3.45 8.56
N LEU A 193 -18.90 -2.27 8.99
CA LEU A 193 -19.71 -1.31 9.76
C LEU A 193 -20.96 -0.83 8.99
N ALA A 194 -20.89 -0.77 7.66
CA ALA A 194 -22.00 -0.32 6.83
C ALA A 194 -23.16 -1.33 6.73
N GLY A 195 -22.88 -2.62 6.98
CA GLY A 195 -23.83 -3.73 6.89
C GLY A 195 -24.41 -4.19 8.23
N ILE A 196 -24.07 -3.54 9.34
CA ILE A 196 -24.57 -3.96 10.66
C ILE A 196 -26.08 -3.70 10.77
N ASP A 197 -26.86 -4.78 10.85
CA ASP A 197 -28.29 -4.74 11.16
C ASP A 197 -28.60 -5.43 12.51
N VAL A 198 -29.31 -4.71 13.39
CA VAL A 198 -29.76 -5.17 14.71
C VAL A 198 -31.29 -5.24 14.81
N SER A 199 -31.99 -5.19 13.67
CA SER A 199 -33.45 -5.15 13.60
C SER A 199 -34.13 -6.43 14.11
N ASP A 200 -33.43 -7.56 14.08
CA ASP A 200 -33.89 -8.83 14.66
C ASP A 200 -32.84 -9.51 15.56
N LYS A 201 -33.25 -10.61 16.22
CA LYS A 201 -32.40 -11.32 17.18
C LYS A 201 -31.21 -12.04 16.53
N ALA A 202 -31.34 -12.49 15.29
CA ALA A 202 -30.26 -13.15 14.55
C ALA A 202 -29.23 -12.11 14.08
N GLY A 203 -29.70 -11.00 13.49
CA GLY A 203 -28.87 -9.85 13.12
C GLY A 203 -28.13 -9.28 14.32
N ALA A 204 -28.80 -9.10 15.47
CA ALA A 204 -28.14 -8.63 16.68
C ALA A 204 -27.05 -9.58 17.23
N ALA A 205 -27.20 -10.90 17.05
CA ALA A 205 -26.16 -11.86 17.43
C ALA A 205 -24.97 -11.82 16.48
N GLN A 206 -25.21 -11.65 15.18
CA GLN A 206 -24.17 -11.53 14.16
C GLN A 206 -23.41 -10.21 14.29
N ALA A 207 -24.14 -9.10 14.47
CA ALA A 207 -23.57 -7.78 14.71
C ALA A 207 -22.58 -7.77 15.88
N LEU A 208 -22.82 -8.58 16.92
CA LEU A 208 -21.87 -8.74 18.02
C LEU A 208 -20.55 -9.38 17.55
N THR A 209 -20.62 -10.44 16.75
CA THR A 209 -19.43 -11.08 16.17
C THR A 209 -18.69 -10.17 15.22
N ASP A 210 -19.40 -9.42 14.37
CA ASP A 210 -18.81 -8.49 13.43
C ASP A 210 -18.11 -7.34 14.19
N ILE A 211 -18.76 -6.78 15.21
CA ILE A 211 -18.15 -5.74 16.07
C ILE A 211 -16.91 -6.27 16.79
N GLU A 212 -16.92 -7.50 17.30
CA GLU A 212 -15.75 -8.11 17.95
C GLU A 212 -14.57 -8.20 16.95
N SER A 213 -14.85 -8.60 15.70
CA SER A 213 -13.85 -8.63 14.63
C SER A 213 -13.33 -7.22 14.29
N LEU A 214 -14.22 -6.24 14.14
CA LEU A 214 -13.85 -4.84 13.88
C LEU A 214 -13.03 -4.21 15.02
N ILE A 215 -13.34 -4.58 16.26
CA ILE A 215 -12.54 -4.20 17.43
C ILE A 215 -11.15 -4.81 17.32
N GLN A 216 -11.04 -6.10 16.97
CA GLN A 216 -9.75 -6.75 16.81
C GLN A 216 -8.91 -6.07 15.72
N THR A 217 -9.51 -5.75 14.56
CA THR A 217 -8.85 -4.98 13.49
C THR A 217 -8.35 -3.62 13.99
N SER A 218 -9.16 -2.92 14.78
CA SER A 218 -8.79 -1.62 15.36
C SER A 218 -7.65 -1.75 16.40
N VAL A 219 -7.65 -2.82 17.19
CA VAL A 219 -6.60 -3.13 18.18
C VAL A 219 -5.29 -3.46 17.46
N ASP A 220 -5.33 -4.23 16.39
CA ASP A 220 -4.15 -4.60 15.61
C ASP A 220 -3.54 -3.37 14.92
N ALA A 221 -4.37 -2.50 14.36
CA ALA A 221 -3.92 -1.21 13.83
C ALA A 221 -3.27 -0.33 14.92
N ALA A 222 -3.88 -0.26 16.11
CA ALA A 222 -3.31 0.48 17.23
C ALA A 222 -1.97 -0.12 17.71
N ALA A 223 -1.85 -1.45 17.74
CA ALA A 223 -0.61 -2.13 18.07
C ALA A 223 0.50 -1.86 17.04
N GLN A 224 0.15 -1.84 15.76
CA GLN A 224 1.07 -1.49 14.67
C GLN A 224 1.57 -0.04 14.81
N PHE A 225 0.69 0.91 15.12
CA PHE A 225 1.07 2.29 15.40
C PHE A 225 1.96 2.40 16.64
N GLY A 226 1.66 1.67 17.72
CA GLY A 226 2.49 1.62 18.92
C GLY A 226 3.90 1.10 18.65
N SER A 227 4.02 0.05 17.84
CA SER A 227 5.32 -0.49 17.37
C SER A 227 6.08 0.52 16.51
N ALA A 228 5.39 1.16 15.55
CA ALA A 228 5.97 2.19 14.71
C ALA A 228 6.49 3.38 15.54
N GLN A 229 5.71 3.84 16.52
CA GLN A 229 6.12 4.88 17.46
C GLN A 229 7.40 4.47 18.20
N LYS A 230 7.50 3.22 18.69
CA LYS A 230 8.73 2.76 19.37
C LYS A 230 9.95 2.69 18.46
N ARG A 231 9.80 2.31 17.20
CA ARG A 231 10.91 2.40 16.23
C ARG A 231 11.38 3.85 16.04
N VAL A 232 10.44 4.79 15.96
CA VAL A 232 10.75 6.23 15.83
C VAL A 232 11.43 6.77 17.09
N ASP A 233 10.96 6.39 18.28
CA ASP A 233 11.58 6.76 19.56
C ASP A 233 13.05 6.28 19.61
N ILE A 234 13.28 4.99 19.29
CA ILE A 234 14.62 4.39 19.26
C ILE A 234 15.53 5.09 18.25
N GLN A 235 15.03 5.39 17.05
CA GLN A 235 15.80 6.11 16.03
C GLN A 235 16.16 7.53 16.48
N ASN A 236 15.24 8.24 17.14
CA ASN A 236 15.53 9.55 17.70
C ASN A 236 16.66 9.48 18.73
N ASP A 237 16.62 8.50 19.63
CA ASP A 237 17.66 8.36 20.66
C ASP A 237 19.01 7.92 20.07
N PHE A 238 19.00 7.06 19.05
CA PHE A 238 20.20 6.70 18.30
C PHE A 238 20.81 7.93 17.61
N ILE A 239 20.00 8.76 16.94
CA ILE A 239 20.46 9.98 16.26
C ILE A 239 21.01 11.00 17.26
N LYS A 240 20.37 11.15 18.43
CA LYS A 240 20.92 11.98 19.52
C LYS A 240 22.29 11.47 19.96
N GLY A 241 22.41 10.18 20.27
CA GLY A 241 23.68 9.58 20.68
C GLY A 241 24.78 9.70 19.61
N LEU A 242 24.43 9.54 18.34
CA LEU A 242 25.33 9.77 17.21
C LEU A 242 25.78 11.23 17.13
N THR A 243 24.84 12.17 17.28
CA THR A 243 25.13 13.61 17.26
C THR A 243 26.05 14.02 18.40
N ASP A 244 25.80 13.51 19.61
CA ASP A 244 26.64 13.77 20.78
C ASP A 244 28.05 13.19 20.61
N SER A 245 28.16 11.97 20.06
CA SER A 245 29.45 11.33 19.76
C SER A 245 30.22 12.07 18.67
N LEU A 246 29.54 12.52 17.62
CA LEU A 246 30.13 13.34 16.57
C LEU A 246 30.60 14.69 17.12
N LYS A 247 29.81 15.33 17.98
CA LYS A 247 30.18 16.60 18.61
C LYS A 247 31.41 16.43 19.51
N ALA A 248 31.47 15.36 20.29
CA ALA A 248 32.64 15.04 21.11
C ALA A 248 33.87 14.72 20.23
N GLY A 249 33.70 13.94 19.16
CA GLY A 249 34.77 13.60 18.22
C GLY A 249 35.31 14.80 17.47
N ILE A 250 34.44 15.67 16.95
CA ILE A 250 34.85 16.93 16.31
C ILE A 250 35.51 17.86 17.32
N GLY A 251 34.97 17.97 18.55
CA GLY A 251 35.59 18.75 19.61
C GLY A 251 37.01 18.29 19.93
N SER A 252 37.22 16.98 20.03
CA SER A 252 38.55 16.38 20.21
C SER A 252 39.52 16.70 19.05
N LEU A 253 39.04 16.67 17.80
CA LEU A 253 39.87 17.02 16.65
C LEU A 253 40.24 18.51 16.65
N VAL A 254 39.28 19.38 16.97
CA VAL A 254 39.51 20.83 17.07
C VAL A 254 40.48 21.17 18.21
N ASP A 255 40.31 20.54 19.38
CA ASP A 255 41.22 20.74 20.51
C ASP A 255 42.65 20.29 20.15
N ALA A 256 42.80 19.15 19.47
CA ALA A 256 44.10 18.67 18.99
C ALA A 256 44.73 19.62 17.96
N ASP A 257 43.94 20.13 17.01
CA ASP A 257 44.42 21.11 16.01
C ASP A 257 44.87 22.42 16.69
N LEU A 258 44.15 22.88 17.71
CA LEU A 258 44.52 24.06 18.49
C LEU A 258 45.81 23.85 19.31
N GLU A 259 46.02 22.67 19.89
CA GLU A 259 47.27 22.32 20.56
C GLU A 259 48.46 22.31 19.60
N GLN A 260 48.30 21.69 18.42
CA GLN A 260 49.35 21.67 17.40
C GLN A 260 49.69 23.09 16.93
N ALA A 261 48.69 23.91 16.62
CA ALA A 261 48.90 25.30 16.21
C ALA A 261 49.58 26.14 17.32
N SER A 262 49.24 25.88 18.58
CA SER A 262 49.86 26.55 19.74
C SER A 262 51.34 26.16 19.91
N ALA A 263 51.66 24.88 19.73
CA ALA A 263 53.04 24.40 19.75
C ALA A 263 53.86 24.96 18.59
N GLU A 264 53.27 25.05 17.39
CA GLU A 264 53.90 25.65 16.22
C GLU A 264 54.19 27.14 16.44
N LEU A 265 53.24 27.88 17.02
CA LEU A 265 53.40 29.29 17.36
C LEU A 265 54.49 29.51 18.41
N GLN A 266 54.57 28.65 19.45
CA GLN A 266 55.67 28.69 20.43
C GLN A 266 57.02 28.39 19.78
N SER A 267 57.10 27.38 18.92
CA SER A 267 58.31 27.06 18.16
C SER A 267 58.76 28.25 17.31
N LEU A 268 57.82 28.90 16.62
CA LEU A 268 58.09 30.08 15.80
C LEU A 268 58.59 31.27 16.66
N GLN A 269 58.02 31.47 17.85
CA GLN A 269 58.48 32.49 18.80
C GLN A 269 59.91 32.21 19.29
N VAL A 270 60.23 30.96 19.62
CA VAL A 270 61.60 30.56 20.02
C VAL A 270 62.57 30.75 18.86
N GLN A 271 62.19 30.38 17.64
CA GLN A 271 62.99 30.63 16.44
C GLN A 271 63.25 32.13 16.22
N GLN A 272 62.24 32.98 16.41
CA GLN A 272 62.40 34.44 16.30
C GLN A 272 63.33 34.99 17.40
N GLN A 273 63.18 34.53 18.64
CA GLN A 273 64.05 34.95 19.74
C GLN A 273 65.51 34.54 19.50
N LEU A 274 65.73 33.32 19.00
CA LEU A 274 67.06 32.85 18.58
C LEU A 274 67.57 33.64 17.37
N GLY A 275 66.70 33.98 16.41
CA GLY A 275 67.04 34.81 15.26
C GLY A 275 67.49 36.21 15.66
N ILE A 276 66.77 36.85 16.59
CA ILE A 276 67.17 38.15 17.18
C ILE A 276 68.49 38.00 17.92
N GLN A 277 68.65 36.98 18.77
CA GLN A 277 69.88 36.77 19.54
C GLN A 277 71.09 36.52 18.61
N ALA A 278 70.90 35.72 17.56
CA ALA A 278 71.90 35.49 16.51
C ALA A 278 72.26 36.81 15.79
N LEU A 279 71.28 37.66 15.47
CA LEU A 279 71.49 39.00 14.92
C LEU A 279 72.25 39.93 15.87
N THR A 280 71.97 39.89 17.17
CA THR A 280 72.69 40.69 18.18
C THR A 280 74.14 40.23 18.31
N ILE A 281 74.38 38.91 18.33
CA ILE A 281 75.74 38.32 18.35
C ILE A 281 76.50 38.67 17.06
N ALA A 282 75.83 38.59 15.90
CA ALA A 282 76.40 38.95 14.61
C ALA A 282 76.78 40.44 14.54
N ASN A 283 76.00 41.34 15.15
CA ASN A 283 76.32 42.77 15.21
C ASN A 283 77.38 43.12 16.27
N GLN A 284 77.49 42.33 17.35
CA GLN A 284 78.50 42.54 18.40
C GLN A 284 79.88 41.98 18.03
N SER A 285 79.96 40.84 17.32
CA SER A 285 81.24 40.19 16.94
C SER A 285 82.24 41.11 16.21
N PRO A 286 81.84 41.97 15.26
CA PRO A 286 82.75 42.92 14.61
C PRO A 286 83.34 43.96 15.56
N GLN A 287 82.58 44.37 16.58
CA GLN A 287 83.03 45.37 17.57
C GLN A 287 84.07 44.79 18.54
N THR A 288 83.92 43.53 18.94
CA THR A 288 84.91 42.79 19.74
C THR A 288 86.21 42.56 18.96
N LEU A 289 86.12 42.32 17.65
CA LEU A 289 87.30 42.23 16.79
C LEU A 289 88.04 43.58 16.72
N LEU A 290 87.33 44.71 16.61
CA LEU A 290 87.94 46.05 16.60
C LEU A 290 88.61 46.42 17.93
N SER A 291 88.13 45.92 19.08
CA SER A 291 88.78 46.19 20.37
C SER A 291 90.12 45.47 20.55
N LEU A 292 90.38 44.40 19.78
CA LEU A 292 91.65 43.66 19.82
C LEU A 292 92.76 44.32 18.98
N PHE A 293 92.40 45.28 18.14
CA PHE A 293 93.34 46.05 17.32
C PHE A 293 93.62 47.46 17.90
N ARG A 294 93.24 47.70 19.16
CA ARG A 294 93.59 48.90 19.95
C ARG A 294 94.54 48.52 21.08
#